data_AF-A0A9E5UXY3-F1
#
_entry.id   AF-A0A9E5UXY3-F1
#
_cell.length_a   1.000
_cell.length_b   1.000
_cell.length_c   1.000
_cell.angle_alpha   90.00
_cell.angle_beta   90.00
_cell.angle_gamma   90.00
#
_symmetry.space_group_name_H-M   'P 1'
#
loop_
_entity.id
_entity.type
_entity.pdbx_description
1 polymer ?
#
loop_
_entity_poly.entity_id
_entity_poly.type
_entity_poly.pdbx_seq_one_letter_code
_entity_poly.pdbx_strand_id
1 'polypeptide(L)'
;MNLLDQIGDWNPQLFRELKGRLKSRNVLIAFGLSLMAQFLLLNFFNSQLPGAGRSYSKYCAEYDPATYNCVKQGGVYLIDWAMWWRDIFITLNWGIILVVMLAGVYMLINDLDQEERRGTLNFIRLSPQRSRSLLTGKLLGVPALLYLAVGAIAPLHLFAGMQANVPTVFTLSYYLMLFAGCYFLYSAALLGGFMGKLQGGIGGIQITTGTAFLGVFLTAFVFIPNYIFWNLFSVWVDFPQYIVGSGSGTDSLQWFYIPLGQSLILAHGFTLTALGIGIYWIWQALDRCFHSPGATLLSKRQSYGLVVSFQVLMLGFFMRDWDYGYYDDSQFLFAQVALISSANLVLFLVLIAMLSAHRQTLLDWARYRHFENSLQTMQTTAGKSATGKRRRSSVWQDLISGERSPAVMRSPLTY
;
A
#
# COMPACT_ATOMS: atom_id res chain seq x y z
N MET A 1 8.02 -27.83 22.49
CA MET A 1 8.10 -26.36 22.61
C MET A 1 7.05 -25.79 21.65
N ASN A 2 6.06 -25.07 22.17
CA ASN A 2 4.89 -24.67 21.39
C ASN A 2 5.27 -23.60 20.36
N LEU A 3 4.72 -23.71 19.16
CA LEU A 3 4.84 -22.71 18.09
C LEU A 3 4.42 -21.30 18.57
N LEU A 4 3.50 -21.24 19.53
CA LEU A 4 3.06 -20.01 20.22
C LEU A 4 4.15 -19.38 21.08
N ASP A 5 4.96 -20.18 21.78
CA ASP A 5 6.06 -19.67 22.61
C ASP A 5 7.15 -19.07 21.72
N GLN A 6 7.47 -19.75 20.60
CA GLN A 6 8.46 -19.28 19.63
C GLN A 6 8.05 -17.97 18.94
N ILE A 7 6.76 -17.80 18.61
CA ILE A 7 6.24 -16.54 18.05
C ILE A 7 6.28 -15.43 19.12
N GLY A 8 5.97 -15.76 20.37
CA GLY A 8 6.06 -14.83 21.50
C GLY A 8 7.48 -14.29 21.71
N ASP A 9 8.47 -15.16 21.64
CA ASP A 9 9.88 -14.81 21.77
C ASP A 9 10.40 -14.00 20.57
N TRP A 10 9.92 -14.32 19.36
CA TRP A 10 10.33 -13.62 18.13
C TRP A 10 9.74 -12.21 18.03
N ASN A 11 8.43 -12.07 18.27
CA ASN A 11 7.73 -10.79 18.19
C ASN A 11 6.55 -10.75 19.19
N PRO A 12 6.76 -10.24 20.41
CA PRO A 12 5.72 -10.22 21.43
C PRO A 12 4.56 -9.30 21.08
N GLN A 13 4.79 -8.27 20.25
CA GLN A 13 3.72 -7.43 19.73
C GLN A 13 2.80 -8.22 18.78
N LEU A 14 3.37 -9.03 17.89
CA LEU A 14 2.59 -9.93 17.04
C LEU A 14 1.77 -10.91 17.88
N PHE A 15 2.40 -11.53 18.87
CA PHE A 15 1.72 -12.45 19.79
C PHE A 15 0.54 -11.78 20.52
N ARG A 16 0.72 -10.53 20.99
CA ARG A 16 -0.34 -9.74 21.62
C ARG A 16 -1.54 -9.56 20.70
N GLU A 17 -1.30 -9.18 19.44
CA GLU A 17 -2.36 -8.98 18.44
C GLU A 17 -3.06 -10.29 18.08
N LEU A 18 -2.30 -11.36 17.82
CA LEU A 18 -2.84 -12.68 17.49
C LEU A 18 -3.70 -13.23 18.63
N LYS A 19 -3.21 -13.20 19.87
CA LYS A 19 -3.94 -13.66 21.06
C LYS A 19 -5.21 -12.84 21.30
N GLY A 20 -5.16 -11.53 21.05
CA GLY A 20 -6.30 -10.64 21.20
C GLY A 20 -7.41 -10.89 20.18
N ARG A 21 -7.05 -11.21 18.93
CA ARG A 21 -7.97 -11.29 17.78
C ARG A 21 -8.42 -12.71 17.45
N LEU A 22 -7.54 -13.70 17.54
CA LEU A 22 -7.80 -15.11 17.24
C LEU A 22 -8.52 -15.83 18.38
N LYS A 23 -9.60 -15.23 18.90
CA LYS A 23 -10.52 -15.90 19.82
C LYS A 23 -11.37 -16.88 19.02
N SER A 24 -11.68 -18.05 19.58
CA SER A 24 -12.44 -19.10 18.88
C SER A 24 -13.74 -18.59 18.24
N ARG A 25 -14.45 -17.69 18.93
CA ARG A 25 -15.66 -17.01 18.40
C ARG A 25 -15.36 -16.20 17.14
N ASN A 26 -14.29 -15.41 17.13
CA ASN A 26 -13.94 -14.56 15.99
C ASN A 26 -13.46 -15.39 14.81
N VAL A 27 -12.68 -16.45 15.08
CA VAL A 27 -12.21 -17.40 14.06
C VAL A 27 -13.39 -18.11 13.42
N LEU A 28 -14.35 -18.59 14.23
CA LEU A 28 -15.56 -19.24 13.73
C LEU A 28 -16.38 -18.29 12.84
N ILE A 29 -16.55 -17.03 13.25
CA ILE A 29 -17.26 -16.02 12.46
C ILE A 29 -16.52 -15.75 11.13
N ALA A 30 -15.20 -15.52 11.17
CA ALA A 30 -14.41 -15.25 9.97
C ALA A 30 -14.46 -16.43 8.98
N PHE A 31 -14.32 -17.65 9.48
CA PHE A 31 -14.42 -18.86 8.67
C PHE A 31 -15.85 -19.07 8.13
N GLY A 32 -16.86 -18.88 8.97
CA GLY A 32 -18.27 -19.00 8.57
C GLY A 32 -18.67 -17.98 7.49
N LEU A 33 -18.23 -16.72 7.61
CA LEU A 33 -18.44 -15.70 6.57
C LEU A 33 -17.71 -16.04 5.27
N SER A 34 -16.48 -16.55 5.36
CA SER A 34 -15.72 -17.00 4.19
C SER A 34 -16.41 -18.16 3.47
N LEU A 35 -16.85 -19.18 4.20
CA LEU A 35 -17.59 -20.30 3.62
C LEU A 35 -18.94 -19.88 3.05
N MET A 36 -19.66 -18.97 3.71
CA MET A 36 -20.92 -18.43 3.20
C MET A 36 -20.69 -17.69 1.87
N ALA A 37 -19.65 -16.85 1.78
CA ALA A 37 -19.31 -16.16 0.54
C ALA A 37 -18.96 -17.14 -0.59
N GLN A 38 -18.18 -18.18 -0.29
CA GLN A 38 -17.85 -19.24 -1.25
C GLN A 38 -19.10 -20.01 -1.72
N PHE A 39 -20.01 -20.34 -0.80
CA PHE A 39 -21.27 -20.99 -1.13
C PHE A 39 -22.15 -20.11 -2.04
N LEU A 40 -22.30 -18.83 -1.71
CA LEU A 40 -23.06 -17.89 -2.52
C LEU A 40 -22.46 -17.72 -3.92
N LEU A 41 -21.13 -17.66 -4.02
CA LEU A 41 -20.41 -17.59 -5.29
C LEU A 41 -20.71 -18.81 -6.17
N LEU A 42 -20.59 -20.02 -5.62
CA LEU A 42 -20.88 -21.26 -6.35
C LEU A 42 -22.34 -21.32 -6.80
N ASN A 43 -23.29 -20.91 -5.95
CA ASN A 43 -24.71 -20.85 -6.32
C ASN A 43 -24.98 -19.83 -7.43
N PHE A 44 -24.34 -18.66 -7.38
CA PHE A 44 -24.44 -17.64 -8.41
C PHE A 44 -23.98 -18.20 -9.78
N PHE A 45 -22.88 -18.94 -9.82
CA PHE A 45 -22.38 -19.56 -11.05
C PHE A 45 -23.21 -20.78 -11.49
N ASN A 46 -23.75 -21.56 -10.55
CA ASN A 46 -24.69 -22.65 -10.86
C ASN A 46 -26.00 -22.14 -11.47
N SER A 47 -26.52 -21.00 -11.02
CA SER A 47 -27.75 -20.41 -11.59
C SER A 47 -27.61 -19.93 -13.05
N GLN A 48 -26.38 -19.86 -13.55
CA GLN A 48 -26.10 -19.49 -14.93
C GLN A 48 -25.99 -20.70 -15.86
N LEU A 49 -25.99 -21.93 -15.34
CA LEU A 49 -25.99 -23.15 -16.15
C LEU A 49 -27.32 -23.32 -16.90
N PRO A 50 -27.31 -24.02 -18.06
CA PRO A 50 -28.55 -24.32 -18.78
C PRO A 50 -29.45 -25.27 -17.98
N GLY A 51 -30.76 -25.06 -18.05
CA GLY A 51 -31.76 -25.79 -17.28
C GLY A 51 -33.16 -25.69 -17.90
N ALA A 52 -34.18 -26.19 -17.18
CA ALA A 52 -35.55 -26.36 -17.70
C ALA A 52 -36.20 -25.06 -18.25
N GLY A 53 -35.75 -23.88 -17.80
CA GLY A 53 -36.23 -22.57 -18.28
C GLY A 53 -35.20 -21.74 -19.03
N ARG A 54 -33.97 -22.26 -19.24
CA ARG A 54 -32.88 -21.55 -19.91
C ARG A 54 -32.06 -22.54 -20.73
N SER A 55 -32.30 -22.56 -22.04
CA SER A 55 -31.60 -23.45 -22.98
C SER A 55 -30.34 -22.84 -23.58
N TYR A 56 -30.04 -21.57 -23.28
CA TYR A 56 -28.82 -20.86 -23.69
C TYR A 56 -27.99 -20.46 -22.46
N SER A 57 -26.69 -20.75 -22.48
CA SER A 57 -25.74 -20.33 -21.45
C SER A 57 -24.36 -20.18 -22.06
N LYS A 58 -23.57 -19.21 -21.59
CA LYS A 58 -22.18 -19.05 -22.03
C LYS A 58 -21.31 -20.28 -21.76
N TYR A 59 -21.70 -21.13 -20.81
CA TYR A 59 -20.98 -22.35 -20.45
C TYR A 59 -21.32 -23.55 -21.34
N CYS A 60 -22.03 -23.36 -22.44
CA CYS A 60 -22.35 -24.46 -23.33
C CYS A 60 -21.14 -24.78 -24.20
N ALA A 61 -20.72 -26.04 -24.18
CA ALA A 61 -19.57 -26.49 -24.94
C ALA A 61 -19.86 -26.47 -26.45
N GLU A 62 -21.12 -26.70 -26.82
CA GLU A 62 -21.58 -26.70 -28.20
C GLU A 62 -22.99 -26.10 -28.30
N TYR A 63 -23.22 -25.35 -29.37
CA TYR A 63 -24.51 -24.75 -29.69
C TYR A 63 -25.11 -25.41 -30.94
N ASP A 64 -26.41 -25.69 -30.88
CA ASP A 64 -27.18 -26.12 -32.05
C ASP A 64 -27.26 -24.94 -33.06
N PRO A 65 -26.78 -25.11 -34.30
CA PRO A 65 -26.75 -24.03 -35.30
C PRO A 65 -28.14 -23.52 -35.69
N ALA A 66 -29.20 -24.31 -35.51
CA ALA A 66 -30.56 -23.89 -35.89
C ALA A 66 -31.24 -23.05 -34.79
N THR A 67 -31.04 -23.44 -33.52
CA THR A 67 -31.78 -22.85 -32.40
C THR A 67 -30.92 -22.00 -31.47
N TYR A 68 -29.60 -22.01 -31.66
CA TYR A 68 -28.60 -21.44 -30.75
C TYR A 68 -28.74 -21.91 -29.31
N ASN A 69 -29.39 -23.05 -29.07
CA ASN A 69 -29.51 -23.66 -27.76
C ASN A 69 -28.33 -24.59 -27.50
N CYS A 70 -28.07 -24.85 -26.23
CA CYS A 70 -27.06 -25.79 -25.79
C CYS A 70 -27.42 -27.21 -26.19
N VAL A 71 -26.48 -27.89 -26.85
CA VAL A 71 -26.66 -29.27 -27.30
C VAL A 71 -26.83 -30.20 -26.08
N LYS A 72 -27.74 -31.17 -26.22
CA LYS A 72 -27.94 -32.25 -25.24
C LYS A 72 -27.42 -33.57 -25.78
N GLN A 73 -26.65 -34.29 -24.97
CA GLN A 73 -26.24 -35.66 -25.24
C GLN A 73 -26.88 -36.58 -24.20
N GLY A 74 -27.73 -37.52 -24.63
CA GLY A 74 -28.43 -38.41 -23.70
C GLY A 74 -29.37 -37.70 -22.71
N GLY A 75 -29.91 -36.54 -23.07
CA GLY A 75 -30.80 -35.73 -22.22
C GLY A 75 -30.09 -34.77 -21.26
N VAL A 76 -28.76 -34.82 -21.17
CA VAL A 76 -27.93 -33.91 -20.35
C VAL A 76 -27.30 -32.84 -21.23
N TYR A 77 -27.27 -31.58 -20.76
CA TYR A 77 -26.61 -30.48 -21.47
C TYR A 77 -25.08 -30.67 -21.50
N LEU A 78 -24.46 -30.43 -22.65
CA LEU A 78 -23.01 -30.45 -22.78
C LEU A 78 -22.41 -29.11 -22.28
N ILE A 79 -21.78 -29.15 -21.11
CA ILE A 79 -21.27 -27.96 -20.40
C ILE A 79 -19.74 -27.91 -20.51
N ASP A 80 -19.20 -26.75 -20.87
CA ASP A 80 -17.80 -26.40 -20.72
C ASP A 80 -17.50 -26.07 -19.26
N TRP A 81 -17.14 -27.11 -18.50
CA TRP A 81 -16.76 -26.99 -17.10
C TRP A 81 -15.48 -26.17 -16.90
N ALA A 82 -14.56 -26.16 -17.86
CA ALA A 82 -13.33 -25.39 -17.76
C ALA A 82 -13.64 -23.88 -17.79
N MET A 83 -14.53 -23.43 -18.68
CA MET A 83 -15.00 -22.04 -18.70
C MET A 83 -15.76 -21.68 -17.42
N TRP A 84 -16.59 -22.58 -16.89
CA TRP A 84 -17.33 -22.36 -15.64
C TRP A 84 -16.39 -22.15 -14.44
N TRP A 85 -15.40 -23.03 -14.26
CA TRP A 85 -14.39 -22.87 -13.22
C TRP A 85 -13.50 -21.65 -13.44
N ARG A 86 -13.21 -21.29 -14.70
CA ARG A 86 -12.41 -20.11 -15.03
C ARG A 86 -13.08 -18.83 -14.57
N ASP A 87 -14.39 -18.69 -14.73
CA ASP A 87 -15.09 -17.48 -14.30
C ASP A 87 -15.17 -17.36 -12.77
N ILE A 88 -15.28 -18.49 -12.05
CA ILE A 88 -15.13 -18.51 -10.60
C ILE A 88 -13.72 -18.07 -10.21
N PHE A 89 -12.69 -18.61 -10.87
CA PHE A 89 -11.29 -18.25 -10.62
C PHE A 89 -11.03 -16.76 -10.85
N ILE A 90 -11.51 -16.19 -11.97
CA ILE A 90 -11.41 -14.76 -12.26
C ILE A 90 -12.14 -13.95 -11.19
N THR A 91 -13.37 -14.33 -10.83
CA THR A 91 -14.14 -13.60 -9.81
C THR A 91 -13.42 -13.58 -8.45
N LEU A 92 -12.81 -14.70 -8.07
CA LEU A 92 -11.98 -14.78 -6.87
C LEU A 92 -10.70 -13.94 -6.98
N ASN A 93 -10.03 -13.87 -8.14
CA ASN A 93 -8.85 -13.00 -8.34
C ASN A 93 -9.16 -11.54 -7.99
N TRP A 94 -10.28 -11.02 -8.50
CA TRP A 94 -10.72 -9.65 -8.22
C TRP A 94 -11.20 -9.50 -6.77
N GLY A 95 -12.03 -10.44 -6.30
CA GLY A 95 -12.60 -10.39 -4.95
C GLY A 95 -11.55 -10.41 -3.84
N ILE A 96 -10.54 -11.27 -3.95
CA ILE A 96 -9.46 -11.37 -2.96
C ILE A 96 -8.65 -10.07 -2.90
N ILE A 97 -8.25 -9.49 -4.03
CA ILE A 97 -7.53 -8.20 -4.06
C ILE A 97 -8.34 -7.11 -3.36
N LEU A 98 -9.61 -6.96 -3.74
CA LEU A 98 -10.50 -5.94 -3.17
C LEU A 98 -10.65 -6.11 -1.66
N VAL A 99 -10.99 -7.32 -1.21
CA VAL A 99 -11.26 -7.60 0.21
C VAL A 99 -9.99 -7.41 1.04
N VAL A 100 -8.87 -8.01 0.65
CA VAL A 100 -7.66 -7.96 1.47
C VAL A 100 -7.06 -6.55 1.49
N MET A 101 -7.00 -5.84 0.35
CA MET A 101 -6.40 -4.50 0.33
C MET A 101 -7.29 -3.47 1.06
N LEU A 102 -8.60 -3.44 0.80
CA LEU A 102 -9.49 -2.45 1.41
C LEU A 102 -9.71 -2.70 2.91
N ALA A 103 -10.07 -3.94 3.26
CA ALA A 103 -10.34 -4.26 4.67
C ALA A 103 -9.05 -4.15 5.50
N GLY A 104 -7.90 -4.55 4.96
CA GLY A 104 -6.63 -4.45 5.68
C GLY A 104 -6.20 -3.02 5.95
N VAL A 105 -6.31 -2.12 4.97
CA VAL A 105 -6.04 -0.68 5.15
C VAL A 105 -6.97 -0.08 6.21
N TYR A 106 -8.27 -0.35 6.12
CA TYR A 106 -9.24 0.10 7.12
C TYR A 106 -8.91 -0.41 8.53
N MET A 107 -8.64 -1.72 8.66
CA MET A 107 -8.33 -2.34 9.96
C MET A 107 -7.09 -1.74 10.61
N LEU A 108 -6.03 -1.49 9.84
CA LEU A 108 -4.78 -0.91 10.36
C LEU A 108 -4.95 0.54 10.80
N ILE A 109 -5.60 1.38 10.00
CA ILE A 109 -5.83 2.79 10.35
C ILE A 109 -6.75 2.88 11.57
N ASN A 110 -7.85 2.14 11.58
CA ASN A 110 -8.79 2.12 12.69
C ASN A 110 -8.16 1.55 13.98
N ASP A 111 -7.27 0.55 13.89
CA ASP A 111 -6.55 0.03 15.05
C ASP A 111 -5.63 1.10 15.67
N LEU A 112 -4.81 1.76 14.84
CA LEU A 112 -3.91 2.81 15.31
C LEU A 112 -4.68 3.97 15.93
N ASP A 113 -5.79 4.39 15.32
CA ASP A 113 -6.62 5.45 15.86
C ASP A 113 -7.25 5.07 17.21
N GLN A 114 -7.75 3.84 17.35
CA GLN A 114 -8.28 3.37 18.63
C GLN A 114 -7.20 3.31 19.72
N GLU A 115 -6.00 2.84 19.39
CA GLU A 115 -4.88 2.83 20.34
C GLU A 115 -4.43 4.24 20.75
N GLU A 116 -4.50 5.18 19.83
CA GLU A 116 -4.23 6.59 20.08
C GLU A 116 -5.28 7.22 21.00
N ARG A 117 -6.57 7.05 20.70
CA ARG A 117 -7.68 7.55 21.54
C ARG A 117 -7.63 7.01 22.96
N ARG A 118 -7.16 5.77 23.14
CA ARG A 118 -6.98 5.14 24.45
C ARG A 118 -5.69 5.55 25.16
N GLY A 119 -4.84 6.38 24.53
CA GLY A 119 -3.54 6.80 25.06
C GLY A 119 -2.47 5.69 25.08
N THR A 120 -2.80 4.50 24.60
CA THR A 120 -1.91 3.32 24.62
C THR A 120 -0.71 3.45 23.69
N LEU A 121 -0.85 4.21 22.60
CA LEU A 121 0.21 4.43 21.62
C LEU A 121 1.45 5.12 22.23
N ASN A 122 1.26 6.04 23.18
CA ASN A 122 2.39 6.72 23.84
C ASN A 122 3.16 5.77 24.78
N PHE A 123 2.46 4.85 25.46
CA PHE A 123 3.13 3.82 26.27
C PHE A 123 3.93 2.85 25.39
N ILE A 124 3.38 2.49 24.22
CA ILE A 124 4.05 1.63 23.24
C ILE A 124 5.36 2.28 22.72
N ARG A 125 5.37 3.59 22.52
CA ARG A 125 6.58 4.35 22.13
C ARG A 125 7.67 4.38 23.18
N LEU A 126 7.31 4.24 24.46
CA LEU A 126 8.27 4.17 25.57
C LEU A 126 8.86 2.76 25.74
N SER A 127 8.35 1.76 25.01
CA SER A 127 8.89 0.42 25.08
C SER A 127 10.33 0.38 24.51
N PRO A 128 11.24 -0.41 25.10
CA PRO A 128 12.61 -0.54 24.62
C PRO A 128 12.74 -1.32 23.30
N GLN A 129 11.62 -1.70 22.68
CA GLN A 129 11.61 -2.49 21.46
C GLN A 129 11.89 -1.64 20.23
N ARG A 130 12.53 -2.25 19.23
CA ARG A 130 12.73 -1.61 17.92
C ARG A 130 11.37 -1.36 17.26
N SER A 131 11.16 -0.13 16.80
CA SER A 131 9.97 0.32 16.03
C SER A 131 9.56 -0.68 14.95
N ARG A 132 10.52 -1.21 14.19
CA ARG A 132 10.29 -2.18 13.11
C ARG A 132 9.66 -3.48 13.59
N SER A 133 10.13 -4.04 14.70
CA SER A 133 9.52 -5.27 15.26
C SER A 133 8.09 -5.02 15.68
N LEU A 134 7.83 -3.86 16.28
CA LEU A 134 6.52 -3.48 16.78
C LEU A 134 5.52 -3.28 15.64
N LEU A 135 5.90 -2.47 14.64
CA LEU A 135 5.05 -2.14 13.50
C LEU A 135 4.83 -3.34 12.57
N THR A 136 5.83 -4.20 12.36
CA THR A 136 5.64 -5.46 11.62
C THR A 136 4.72 -6.42 12.37
N GLY A 137 4.79 -6.45 13.71
CA GLY A 137 3.87 -7.20 14.54
C GLY A 137 2.42 -6.72 14.38
N LYS A 138 2.21 -5.41 14.24
CA LYS A 138 0.89 -4.86 13.88
C LYS A 138 0.46 -5.19 12.47
N LEU A 139 1.35 -5.03 11.49
CA LEU A 139 1.07 -5.30 10.08
C LEU A 139 0.57 -6.73 9.88
N LEU A 140 1.17 -7.70 10.56
CA LEU A 140 0.79 -9.12 10.49
C LEU A 140 -0.36 -9.49 11.44
N GLY A 141 -0.41 -8.87 12.62
CA GLY A 141 -1.36 -9.25 13.67
C GLY A 141 -2.73 -8.61 13.54
N VAL A 142 -2.82 -7.33 13.15
CA VAL A 142 -4.08 -6.58 13.10
C VAL A 142 -5.08 -7.19 12.11
N PRO A 143 -4.70 -7.45 10.84
CA PRO A 143 -5.56 -8.13 9.86
C PRO A 143 -5.50 -9.67 9.96
N ALA A 144 -5.10 -10.28 11.08
CA ALA A 144 -4.93 -11.74 11.16
C ALA A 144 -6.21 -12.54 10.81
N LEU A 145 -7.40 -12.07 11.23
CA LEU A 145 -8.67 -12.70 10.87
C LEU A 145 -8.98 -12.59 9.37
N LEU A 146 -8.56 -11.50 8.73
CA LEU A 146 -8.70 -11.29 7.29
C LEU A 146 -7.80 -12.26 6.52
N TYR A 147 -6.55 -12.46 6.98
CA TYR A 147 -5.67 -13.47 6.41
C TYR A 147 -6.23 -14.88 6.56
N LEU A 148 -6.83 -15.22 7.70
CA LEU A 148 -7.51 -16.52 7.86
C LEU A 148 -8.71 -16.67 6.92
N ALA A 149 -9.52 -15.62 6.76
CA ALA A 149 -10.66 -15.64 5.86
C ALA A 149 -10.24 -15.87 4.39
N VAL A 150 -9.17 -15.20 3.94
CA VAL A 150 -8.59 -15.41 2.59
C VAL A 150 -7.89 -16.76 2.49
N GLY A 151 -7.20 -17.21 3.55
CA GLY A 151 -6.64 -18.55 3.63
C GLY A 151 -7.70 -19.65 3.48
N ALA A 152 -8.93 -19.41 3.95
CA ALA A 152 -10.06 -20.31 3.74
C ALA A 152 -10.65 -20.25 2.32
N ILE A 153 -10.44 -19.16 1.57
CA ILE A 153 -10.83 -19.03 0.16
C ILE A 153 -9.79 -19.68 -0.76
N ALA A 154 -8.52 -19.67 -0.36
CA ALA A 154 -7.41 -20.16 -1.18
C ALA A 154 -7.61 -21.59 -1.72
N PRO A 155 -8.12 -22.59 -0.97
CA PRO A 155 -8.40 -23.92 -1.51
C PRO A 155 -9.36 -23.91 -2.69
N LEU A 156 -10.46 -23.15 -2.62
CA LEU A 156 -11.42 -23.01 -3.71
C LEU A 156 -10.79 -22.29 -4.90
N HIS A 157 -10.00 -21.25 -4.65
CA HIS A 157 -9.29 -20.50 -5.69
C HIS A 157 -8.30 -21.40 -6.46
N LEU A 158 -7.48 -22.17 -5.74
CA LEU A 158 -6.55 -23.13 -6.34
C LEU A 158 -7.28 -24.23 -7.10
N PHE A 159 -8.37 -24.77 -6.52
CA PHE A 159 -9.18 -25.80 -7.15
C PHE A 159 -9.81 -25.30 -8.46
N ALA A 160 -10.43 -24.12 -8.45
CA ALA A 160 -11.00 -23.51 -9.64
C ALA A 160 -9.94 -23.27 -10.72
N GLY A 161 -8.73 -22.83 -10.34
CA GLY A 161 -7.62 -22.67 -11.27
C GLY A 161 -7.19 -23.98 -11.93
N MET A 162 -7.08 -25.06 -11.16
CA MET A 162 -6.73 -26.39 -11.69
C MET A 162 -7.78 -26.90 -12.67
N GLN A 163 -9.08 -26.77 -12.34
CA GLN A 163 -10.16 -27.22 -13.23
C GLN A 163 -10.30 -26.36 -14.49
N ALA A 164 -9.84 -25.11 -14.44
CA ALA A 164 -9.82 -24.18 -15.56
C ALA A 164 -8.54 -24.24 -16.42
N ASN A 165 -7.64 -25.21 -16.16
CA ASN A 165 -6.32 -25.33 -16.80
C ASN A 165 -5.46 -24.06 -16.69
N VAL A 166 -5.58 -23.34 -15.56
CA VAL A 166 -4.75 -22.16 -15.31
C VAL A 166 -3.30 -22.61 -15.02
N PRO A 167 -2.29 -22.02 -15.66
CA PRO A 167 -0.90 -22.30 -15.37
C PRO A 167 -0.56 -22.03 -13.89
N THR A 168 0.05 -23.00 -13.22
CA THR A 168 0.44 -22.87 -11.80
C THR A 168 1.40 -21.70 -11.57
N VAL A 169 2.23 -21.38 -12.56
CA VAL A 169 3.14 -20.22 -12.56
C VAL A 169 2.36 -18.91 -12.40
N PHE A 170 1.22 -18.75 -13.09
CA PHE A 170 0.38 -17.57 -12.95
C PHE A 170 -0.20 -17.47 -11.53
N THR A 171 -0.68 -18.57 -10.96
CA THR A 171 -1.24 -18.57 -9.61
C THR A 171 -0.19 -18.22 -8.55
N LEU A 172 1.04 -18.74 -8.68
CA LEU A 172 2.15 -18.39 -7.78
C LEU A 172 2.53 -16.90 -7.92
N SER A 173 2.63 -16.42 -9.15
CA SER A 173 2.85 -15.00 -9.46
C SER A 173 1.78 -14.11 -8.82
N TYR A 174 0.50 -14.50 -8.94
CA TYR A 174 -0.63 -13.80 -8.36
C TYR A 174 -0.48 -13.62 -6.84
N TYR A 175 -0.22 -14.70 -6.11
CA TYR A 175 -0.05 -14.64 -4.65
C TYR A 175 1.21 -13.86 -4.22
N LEU A 176 2.30 -13.99 -4.97
CA LEU A 176 3.53 -13.22 -4.73
C LEU A 176 3.30 -11.72 -4.87
N MET A 177 2.65 -11.30 -5.95
CA MET A 177 2.34 -9.90 -6.21
C MET A 177 1.32 -9.36 -5.21
N LEU A 178 0.29 -10.16 -4.88
CA LEU A 178 -0.69 -9.80 -3.86
C LEU A 178 -0.02 -9.55 -2.52
N PHE A 179 0.88 -10.44 -2.08
CA PHE A 179 1.63 -10.27 -0.84
C PHE A 179 2.47 -8.98 -0.85
N ALA A 180 3.24 -8.74 -1.91
CA ALA A 180 4.08 -7.55 -2.03
C ALA A 180 3.26 -6.25 -2.05
N GLY A 181 2.16 -6.24 -2.81
CA GLY A 181 1.23 -5.11 -2.90
C GLY A 181 0.55 -4.82 -1.56
N CYS A 182 0.10 -5.85 -0.84
CA CYS A 182 -0.47 -5.69 0.49
C CYS A 182 0.56 -5.17 1.49
N TYR A 183 1.78 -5.69 1.49
CA TYR A 183 2.83 -5.23 2.40
C TYR A 183 3.18 -3.75 2.15
N PHE A 184 3.28 -3.34 0.89
CA PHE A 184 3.46 -1.93 0.51
C PHE A 184 2.29 -1.06 1.00
N LEU A 185 1.05 -1.43 0.68
CA LEU A 185 -0.15 -0.70 1.07
C LEU A 185 -0.33 -0.60 2.59
N TYR A 186 -0.12 -1.70 3.30
CA TYR A 186 -0.28 -1.76 4.75
C TYR A 186 0.81 -0.94 5.45
N SER A 187 2.03 -0.90 4.90
CA SER A 187 3.08 0.01 5.37
C SER A 187 2.64 1.48 5.19
N ALA A 188 2.06 1.83 4.03
CA ALA A 188 1.53 3.16 3.78
C ALA A 188 0.34 3.52 4.69
N ALA A 189 -0.55 2.55 4.97
CA ALA A 189 -1.68 2.72 5.87
C ALA A 189 -1.24 3.01 7.31
N LEU A 190 -0.22 2.30 7.81
CA LEU A 190 0.39 2.60 9.10
C LEU A 190 0.93 4.04 9.14
N LEU A 191 1.60 4.48 8.06
CA LEU A 191 2.14 5.84 7.97
C LEU A 191 1.02 6.88 7.98
N GLY A 192 -0.04 6.65 7.20
CA GLY A 192 -1.25 7.47 7.18
C GLY A 192 -1.91 7.57 8.56
N GLY A 193 -1.98 6.47 9.31
CA GLY A 193 -2.47 6.45 10.69
C GLY A 193 -1.67 7.36 11.62
N PHE A 194 -0.33 7.38 11.52
CA PHE A 194 0.49 8.33 12.29
C PHE A 194 0.37 9.78 11.80
N MET A 195 0.16 9.99 10.50
CA MET A 195 0.00 11.32 9.89
C MET A 195 -1.35 11.98 10.22
N GLY A 196 -2.37 11.24 10.67
CA GLY A 196 -3.65 11.82 11.11
C GLY A 196 -3.52 12.90 12.20
N LYS A 197 -2.37 12.95 12.89
CA LYS A 197 -1.98 14.03 13.82
C LYS A 197 -1.62 15.35 13.14
N LEU A 198 -1.14 15.34 11.89
CA LEU A 198 -0.56 16.51 11.21
C LEU A 198 -1.60 17.59 10.83
N GLN A 199 -2.89 17.25 10.77
CA GLN A 199 -3.98 18.17 10.38
C GLN A 199 -4.94 18.54 11.52
N GLY A 200 -4.51 18.49 12.78
CA GLY A 200 -5.28 19.01 13.93
C GLY A 200 -5.49 20.53 13.97
N GLY A 201 -5.41 21.22 12.82
CA GLY A 201 -5.47 22.68 12.71
C GLY A 201 -6.76 23.26 12.12
N ILE A 202 -7.66 22.44 11.58
CA ILE A 202 -8.94 22.93 11.03
C ILE A 202 -10.08 22.10 11.62
N GLY A 203 -10.63 22.62 12.72
CA GLY A 203 -11.98 22.38 13.22
C GLY A 203 -12.43 20.92 13.42
N GLY A 204 -12.35 20.42 14.66
CA GLY A 204 -13.43 19.74 15.40
C GLY A 204 -14.27 18.61 14.79
N ILE A 205 -14.04 18.17 13.55
CA ILE A 205 -14.73 17.04 12.92
C ILE A 205 -13.89 15.80 13.21
N GLN A 206 -14.54 14.76 13.72
CA GLN A 206 -13.93 13.50 14.16
C GLN A 206 -12.92 12.93 13.12
N ILE A 207 -11.63 13.19 13.35
CA ILE A 207 -10.51 12.99 12.40
C ILE A 207 -10.25 11.50 12.05
N THR A 208 -10.83 10.59 12.84
CA THR A 208 -10.70 9.13 12.67
C THR A 208 -11.43 8.58 11.45
N THR A 209 -12.65 9.07 11.18
CA THR A 209 -13.40 8.62 9.99
C THR A 209 -12.79 9.22 8.73
N GLY A 210 -12.28 10.46 8.79
CA GLY A 210 -11.66 11.13 7.64
C GLY A 210 -10.40 10.44 7.12
N THR A 211 -9.48 10.03 8.01
CA THR A 211 -8.23 9.36 7.61
C THR A 211 -8.44 7.93 7.13
N ALA A 212 -9.29 7.15 7.82
CA ALA A 212 -9.66 5.81 7.38
C ALA A 212 -10.43 5.85 6.05
N PHE A 213 -11.38 6.78 5.90
CA PHE A 213 -12.13 6.97 4.66
C PHE A 213 -11.20 7.38 3.51
N LEU A 214 -10.33 8.36 3.72
CA LEU A 214 -9.34 8.77 2.71
C LEU A 214 -8.42 7.61 2.33
N GLY A 215 -7.92 6.84 3.32
CA GLY A 215 -7.07 5.68 3.07
C GLY A 215 -7.78 4.61 2.23
N VAL A 216 -9.03 4.28 2.57
CA VAL A 216 -9.85 3.33 1.80
C VAL A 216 -10.18 3.88 0.42
N PHE A 217 -10.52 5.17 0.29
CA PHE A 217 -10.81 5.84 -0.98
C PHE A 217 -9.61 5.82 -1.92
N LEU A 218 -8.43 6.23 -1.44
CA LEU A 218 -7.20 6.18 -2.22
C LEU A 218 -6.84 4.74 -2.59
N THR A 219 -7.09 3.78 -1.70
CA THR A 219 -6.85 2.37 -2.02
C THR A 219 -7.79 1.88 -3.13
N ALA A 220 -9.10 2.16 -3.03
CA ALA A 220 -10.11 1.70 -3.97
C ALA A 220 -10.01 2.34 -5.36
N PHE A 221 -9.77 3.65 -5.43
CA PHE A 221 -9.87 4.41 -6.68
C PHE A 221 -8.52 4.77 -7.28
N VAL A 222 -7.43 4.75 -6.50
CA VAL A 222 -6.09 5.05 -7.00
C VAL A 222 -5.25 3.78 -7.01
N PHE A 223 -5.01 3.16 -5.86
CA PHE A 223 -4.03 2.07 -5.80
C PHE A 223 -4.49 0.80 -6.52
N ILE A 224 -5.68 0.26 -6.21
CA ILE A 224 -6.15 -1.02 -6.78
C ILE A 224 -6.23 -0.95 -8.31
N PRO A 225 -6.84 0.07 -8.94
CA PRO A 225 -6.88 0.17 -10.40
C PRO A 225 -5.48 0.24 -11.02
N ASN A 226 -4.58 1.06 -10.47
CA ASN A 226 -3.20 1.17 -10.97
C ASN A 226 -2.40 -0.11 -10.75
N TYR A 227 -2.59 -0.78 -9.62
CA TYR A 227 -1.96 -2.06 -9.31
C TYR A 227 -2.39 -3.14 -10.30
N ILE A 228 -3.70 -3.26 -10.56
CA ILE A 228 -4.21 -4.27 -11.49
C ILE A 228 -3.79 -3.94 -12.93
N PHE A 229 -3.91 -2.67 -13.33
CA PHE A 229 -3.47 -2.20 -14.64
C PHE A 229 -1.99 -2.49 -14.87
N TRP A 230 -1.12 -2.13 -13.91
CA TRP A 230 0.31 -2.39 -13.99
C TRP A 230 0.61 -3.87 -14.13
N ASN A 231 0.04 -4.72 -13.27
CA ASN A 231 0.30 -6.16 -13.34
C ASN A 231 -0.23 -6.77 -14.64
N LEU A 232 -1.40 -6.35 -15.13
CA LEU A 232 -1.92 -6.81 -16.43
C LEU A 232 -1.01 -6.39 -17.59
N PHE A 233 -0.49 -5.16 -17.54
CA PHE A 233 0.32 -4.59 -18.61
C PHE A 233 1.78 -5.07 -18.62
N SER A 234 2.29 -5.55 -17.48
CA SER A 234 3.68 -5.98 -17.32
C SER A 234 3.79 -7.44 -16.88
N VAL A 235 3.45 -7.73 -15.63
CA VAL A 235 3.70 -9.02 -14.96
C VAL A 235 2.89 -10.17 -15.55
N TRP A 236 1.67 -9.91 -16.01
CA TRP A 236 0.70 -10.90 -16.48
C TRP A 236 0.34 -10.73 -17.95
N VAL A 237 1.23 -10.10 -18.72
CA VAL A 237 1.03 -9.83 -20.16
C VAL A 237 0.78 -11.10 -20.98
N ASP A 238 1.37 -12.23 -20.57
CA ASP A 238 1.20 -13.56 -21.19
C ASP A 238 -0.07 -14.31 -20.70
N PHE A 239 -0.77 -13.76 -19.71
CA PHE A 239 -1.90 -14.42 -19.03
C PHE A 239 -3.21 -13.60 -19.02
N PRO A 240 -3.54 -12.79 -20.05
CA PRO A 240 -4.67 -11.87 -20.02
C PRO A 240 -6.03 -12.60 -19.92
N GLN A 241 -6.13 -13.81 -20.48
CA GLN A 241 -7.33 -14.65 -20.42
C GLN A 241 -7.74 -15.05 -19.00
N TYR A 242 -6.81 -15.03 -18.03
CA TYR A 242 -7.07 -15.42 -16.64
C TYR A 242 -7.39 -14.24 -15.72
N ILE A 243 -7.53 -13.03 -16.29
CA ILE A 243 -7.93 -11.80 -15.58
C ILE A 243 -9.03 -11.03 -16.32
N VAL A 244 -8.88 -10.81 -17.63
CA VAL A 244 -9.77 -9.97 -18.46
C VAL A 244 -10.41 -10.72 -19.64
N GLY A 245 -10.04 -11.98 -19.88
CA GLY A 245 -10.70 -12.88 -20.85
C GLY A 245 -10.20 -12.80 -22.29
N SER A 246 -9.60 -11.69 -22.74
CA SER A 246 -8.84 -11.57 -23.99
C SER A 246 -7.93 -10.34 -23.95
N GLY A 247 -6.67 -10.46 -24.38
CA GLY A 247 -5.63 -9.48 -24.09
C GLY A 247 -5.13 -8.70 -25.30
N SER A 248 -5.04 -7.38 -25.12
CA SER A 248 -4.02 -6.55 -25.75
C SER A 248 -2.81 -6.48 -24.80
N GLY A 249 -1.94 -7.48 -24.87
CA GLY A 249 -0.59 -7.36 -24.31
C GLY A 249 0.24 -6.44 -25.20
N THR A 250 1.04 -5.55 -24.63
CA THR A 250 2.01 -4.78 -25.42
C THR A 250 3.40 -5.33 -25.12
N ASP A 251 3.94 -6.15 -26.01
CA ASP A 251 5.29 -6.76 -25.94
C ASP A 251 6.44 -5.73 -25.96
N SER A 252 6.09 -4.44 -25.91
CA SER A 252 6.95 -3.32 -26.15
C SER A 252 7.32 -2.52 -24.90
N LEU A 253 6.90 -2.97 -23.71
CA LEU A 253 7.30 -2.34 -22.46
C LEU A 253 8.81 -2.54 -22.22
N GLN A 254 9.55 -1.43 -22.20
CA GLN A 254 10.99 -1.40 -21.96
C GLN A 254 11.34 -0.44 -20.82
N TRP A 255 12.43 -0.73 -20.11
CA TRP A 255 13.03 0.16 -19.11
C TRP A 255 14.55 0.22 -19.30
N PHE A 256 15.11 1.37 -19.71
CA PHE A 256 16.50 1.50 -20.17
C PHE A 256 16.89 0.40 -21.16
N TYR A 257 16.08 0.22 -22.22
CA TYR A 257 16.25 -0.84 -23.22
C TYR A 257 16.10 -2.28 -22.70
N ILE A 258 15.82 -2.50 -21.41
CA ILE A 258 15.52 -3.82 -20.86
C ILE A 258 14.08 -4.18 -21.21
N PRO A 259 13.81 -5.28 -21.95
CA PRO A 259 12.48 -5.65 -22.40
C PRO A 259 11.66 -6.29 -21.27
N LEU A 260 11.10 -5.45 -20.40
CA LEU A 260 10.25 -5.89 -19.28
C LEU A 260 9.02 -6.67 -19.76
N GLY A 261 8.42 -6.26 -20.89
CA GLY A 261 7.21 -6.89 -21.43
C GLY A 261 7.41 -8.26 -22.08
N GLN A 262 8.65 -8.72 -22.25
CA GLN A 262 8.96 -9.99 -22.92
C GLN A 262 9.47 -11.07 -21.95
N SER A 263 9.68 -10.71 -20.68
CA SER A 263 10.21 -11.63 -19.69
C SER A 263 9.46 -11.50 -18.38
N LEU A 264 8.75 -12.57 -18.03
CA LEU A 264 8.07 -12.73 -16.76
C LEU A 264 8.99 -12.40 -15.58
N ILE A 265 10.22 -12.93 -15.58
CA ILE A 265 11.18 -12.77 -14.48
C ILE A 265 11.61 -11.31 -14.35
N LEU A 266 11.89 -10.63 -15.46
CA LEU A 266 12.27 -9.22 -15.44
C LEU A 266 11.12 -8.32 -14.98
N ALA A 267 9.90 -8.57 -15.45
CA ALA A 267 8.71 -7.84 -15.01
C ALA A 267 8.45 -7.99 -13.49
N HIS A 268 8.57 -9.22 -12.97
CA HIS A 268 8.48 -9.47 -11.52
C HIS A 268 9.59 -8.78 -10.75
N GLY A 269 10.84 -8.99 -11.17
CA GLY A 269 12.02 -8.41 -10.50
C GLY A 269 11.93 -6.90 -10.44
N PHE A 270 11.54 -6.26 -11.55
CA PHE A 270 11.32 -4.82 -11.61
C PHE A 270 10.21 -4.37 -10.66
N THR A 271 9.03 -5.00 -10.73
CA THR A 271 7.87 -4.60 -9.91
C THR A 271 8.14 -4.79 -8.42
N LEU A 272 8.73 -5.92 -8.02
CA LEU A 272 9.10 -6.20 -6.63
C LEU A 272 10.19 -5.24 -6.14
N THR A 273 11.15 -4.88 -6.99
CA THR A 273 12.18 -3.89 -6.65
C THR A 273 11.57 -2.50 -6.46
N ALA A 274 10.67 -2.07 -7.35
CA ALA A 274 9.97 -0.79 -7.23
C ALA A 274 9.12 -0.72 -5.96
N LEU A 275 8.34 -1.77 -5.67
CA LEU A 275 7.60 -1.88 -4.40
C LEU A 275 8.54 -1.90 -3.20
N GLY A 276 9.66 -2.61 -3.27
CA GLY A 276 10.68 -2.69 -2.23
C GLY A 276 11.34 -1.34 -1.91
N ILE A 277 11.66 -0.55 -2.94
CA ILE A 277 12.15 0.83 -2.80
C ILE A 277 11.09 1.70 -2.11
N GLY A 278 9.83 1.59 -2.55
CA GLY A 278 8.71 2.31 -1.93
C GLY A 278 8.50 1.95 -0.46
N ILE A 279 8.50 0.65 -0.15
CA ILE A 279 8.49 0.11 1.22
C ILE A 279 9.63 0.73 2.03
N TYR A 280 10.87 0.69 1.52
CA TYR A 280 12.02 1.24 2.22
C TYR A 280 11.80 2.71 2.62
N TRP A 281 11.35 3.56 1.69
CA TRP A 281 11.10 4.97 1.98
C TRP A 281 9.94 5.19 2.96
N ILE A 282 8.87 4.40 2.87
CA ILE A 282 7.77 4.42 3.85
C ILE A 282 8.29 4.06 5.24
N TRP A 283 9.15 3.04 5.35
CA TRP A 283 9.72 2.61 6.62
C TRP A 283 10.70 3.63 7.22
N GLN A 284 11.43 4.38 6.40
CA GLN A 284 12.23 5.53 6.87
C GLN A 284 11.34 6.60 7.51
N ALA A 285 10.17 6.88 6.90
CA ALA A 285 9.21 7.82 7.45
C ALA A 285 8.55 7.28 8.74
N LEU A 286 8.08 6.02 8.73
CA LEU A 286 7.47 5.36 9.88
C LEU A 286 8.37 5.38 11.12
N ASP A 287 9.64 5.03 10.95
CA ASP A 287 10.60 5.00 12.05
C ASP A 287 10.78 6.38 12.69
N ARG A 288 10.82 7.43 11.86
CA ARG A 288 10.92 8.82 12.32
C ARG A 288 9.64 9.31 13.00
N CYS A 289 8.46 9.00 12.44
CA CYS A 289 7.16 9.31 13.03
C CYS A 289 6.94 8.63 14.38
N PHE A 290 7.44 7.40 14.51
CA PHE A 290 7.25 6.61 15.71
C PHE A 290 8.01 7.21 16.90
N HIS A 291 9.27 7.59 16.71
CA HIS A 291 10.11 8.17 17.76
C HIS A 291 9.85 9.67 17.99
N SER A 292 9.61 10.43 16.91
CA SER A 292 9.55 11.89 16.94
C SER A 292 8.27 12.41 16.28
N PRO A 293 7.12 12.37 16.96
CA PRO A 293 5.82 12.74 16.37
C PRO A 293 5.71 14.21 15.95
N GLY A 294 6.57 15.09 16.47
CA GLY A 294 6.60 16.52 16.10
C GLY A 294 7.60 16.88 15.00
N ALA A 295 8.41 15.93 14.53
CA ALA A 295 9.40 16.16 13.48
C ALA A 295 8.80 15.97 12.09
N THR A 296 9.50 16.49 11.07
CA THR A 296 9.19 16.19 9.66
C THR A 296 9.21 14.69 9.38
N LEU A 297 8.40 14.22 8.43
CA LEU A 297 8.29 12.79 8.09
C LEU A 297 9.59 12.23 7.52
N LEU A 298 10.30 13.04 6.74
CA LEU A 298 11.61 12.71 6.18
C LEU A 298 12.64 13.78 6.60
N SER A 299 13.90 13.37 6.69
CA SER A 299 15.02 14.32 6.66
C SER A 299 15.26 14.82 5.24
N LYS A 300 15.93 15.97 5.11
CA LYS A 300 16.30 16.51 3.79
C LYS A 300 17.18 15.55 2.99
N ARG A 301 18.12 14.88 3.66
CA ARG A 301 18.98 13.87 3.01
C ARG A 301 18.15 12.70 2.47
N GLN A 302 17.19 12.22 3.26
CA GLN A 302 16.26 11.17 2.83
C GLN A 302 15.38 11.63 1.66
N SER A 303 14.89 12.88 1.66
CA SER A 303 14.11 13.39 0.53
C SER A 303 14.91 13.45 -0.77
N TYR A 304 16.19 13.84 -0.73
CA TYR A 304 17.03 13.79 -1.95
C TYR A 304 17.20 12.36 -2.47
N GLY A 305 17.42 11.39 -1.58
CA GLY A 305 17.50 9.98 -1.98
C GLY A 305 16.19 9.45 -2.58
N LEU A 306 15.04 9.86 -2.02
CA LEU A 306 13.73 9.50 -2.54
C LEU A 306 13.52 10.08 -3.94
N VAL A 307 13.85 11.36 -4.15
CA VAL A 307 13.78 12.01 -5.46
C VAL A 307 14.66 11.27 -6.47
N VAL A 308 15.92 10.98 -6.13
CA VAL A 308 16.83 10.25 -7.03
C VAL A 308 16.26 8.88 -7.40
N SER A 309 15.76 8.12 -6.42
CA SER A 309 15.16 6.80 -6.65
C SER A 309 13.97 6.90 -7.61
N PHE A 310 13.11 7.90 -7.42
CA PHE A 310 11.95 8.15 -8.27
C PHE A 310 12.37 8.56 -9.69
N GLN A 311 13.35 9.45 -9.84
CA GLN A 311 13.85 9.87 -11.16
C GLN A 311 14.43 8.69 -11.94
N VAL A 312 15.22 7.83 -11.30
CA VAL A 312 15.79 6.65 -11.95
C VAL A 312 14.69 5.71 -12.46
N LEU A 313 13.63 5.49 -11.67
CA LEU A 313 12.49 4.68 -12.09
C LEU A 313 11.77 5.30 -13.30
N MET A 314 11.49 6.61 -13.26
CA MET A 314 10.77 7.31 -14.33
C MET A 314 11.58 7.45 -15.62
N LEU A 315 12.85 7.83 -15.53
CA LEU A 315 13.72 8.04 -16.71
C LEU A 315 13.95 6.77 -17.50
N GLY A 316 13.92 5.60 -16.86
CA GLY A 316 14.09 4.34 -17.58
C GLY A 316 12.96 4.05 -18.56
N PHE A 317 11.73 4.50 -18.31
CA PHE A 317 10.63 4.35 -19.28
C PHE A 317 10.70 5.34 -20.45
N PHE A 318 11.54 6.38 -20.35
CA PHE A 318 11.77 7.33 -21.42
C PHE A 318 12.81 6.82 -22.44
N MET A 319 13.78 6.01 -21.99
CA MET A 319 14.82 5.43 -22.84
C MET A 319 14.37 4.06 -23.40
N ARG A 320 13.84 4.08 -24.63
CA ARG A 320 13.34 2.91 -25.36
C ARG A 320 13.88 2.89 -26.79
N ASP A 321 13.93 1.71 -27.41
CA ASP A 321 14.20 1.56 -28.85
C ASP A 321 13.05 2.14 -29.69
N TRP A 322 13.37 3.17 -30.47
CA TRP A 322 12.46 3.89 -31.36
C TRP A 322 12.37 3.21 -32.73
N ASP A 323 12.00 1.93 -32.74
CA ASP A 323 12.02 1.15 -33.98
C ASP A 323 10.63 1.00 -34.60
N TYR A 324 9.90 2.10 -34.87
CA TYR A 324 8.71 2.08 -35.76
C TYR A 324 8.36 3.47 -36.33
N GLY A 325 8.65 3.69 -37.61
CA GLY A 325 8.32 4.90 -38.37
C GLY A 325 6.85 5.07 -38.78
N TYR A 326 5.90 4.93 -37.85
CA TYR A 326 4.45 5.00 -38.16
C TYR A 326 3.63 5.96 -37.27
N TYR A 327 4.20 6.54 -36.22
CA TYR A 327 3.54 7.58 -35.42
C TYR A 327 4.30 8.90 -35.51
N ASP A 328 3.58 10.01 -35.43
CA ASP A 328 4.14 11.35 -35.30
C ASP A 328 4.90 11.41 -33.96
N ASP A 329 6.21 11.12 -34.00
CA ASP A 329 7.12 11.00 -32.86
C ASP A 329 7.01 12.18 -31.88
N SER A 330 6.61 13.35 -32.39
CA SER A 330 6.39 14.56 -31.61
C SER A 330 5.28 14.43 -30.56
N GLN A 331 4.15 13.80 -30.89
CA GLN A 331 3.01 13.67 -29.97
C GLN A 331 3.27 12.66 -28.86
N PHE A 332 3.93 11.55 -29.20
CA PHE A 332 4.29 10.53 -28.22
C PHE A 332 5.36 11.04 -27.24
N LEU A 333 6.39 11.73 -27.74
CA LEU A 333 7.40 12.37 -26.91
C LEU A 333 6.78 13.44 -26.00
N PHE A 334 5.86 14.26 -26.53
CA PHE A 334 5.12 15.23 -25.73
C PHE A 334 4.32 14.55 -24.60
N ALA A 335 3.60 13.47 -24.90
CA ALA A 335 2.83 12.73 -23.91
C ALA A 335 3.72 12.14 -22.79
N GLN A 336 4.88 11.59 -23.13
CA GLN A 336 5.83 11.07 -22.14
C GLN A 336 6.42 12.18 -21.26
N VAL A 337 6.83 13.30 -21.85
CA VAL A 337 7.35 14.45 -21.10
C VAL A 337 6.28 15.03 -20.18
N ALA A 338 5.03 15.12 -20.65
CA ALA A 338 3.89 15.56 -19.83
C ALA A 338 3.63 14.60 -18.66
N LEU A 339 3.72 13.29 -18.88
CA LEU A 339 3.56 12.29 -17.83
C LEU A 339 4.68 12.37 -16.77
N ILE A 340 5.94 12.52 -17.18
CA ILE A 340 7.06 12.70 -16.24
C ILE A 340 6.92 14.01 -15.48
N SER A 341 6.52 15.09 -16.15
CA SER A 341 6.35 16.40 -15.53
C SER A 341 5.22 16.40 -14.50
N SER A 342 4.09 15.77 -14.82
CA SER A 342 2.96 15.62 -13.88
C SER A 342 3.32 14.72 -12.70
N ALA A 343 4.03 13.61 -12.92
CA ALA A 343 4.53 12.74 -11.87
C ALA A 343 5.49 13.48 -10.92
N ASN A 344 6.38 14.32 -11.48
CA ASN A 344 7.27 15.19 -10.69
C ASN A 344 6.52 16.24 -9.89
N LEU A 345 5.50 16.87 -10.47
CA LEU A 345 4.64 17.82 -9.75
C LEU A 345 4.00 17.15 -8.52
N VAL A 346 3.43 15.95 -8.70
CA VAL A 346 2.84 15.18 -7.60
C VAL A 346 3.89 14.87 -6.54
N LEU A 347 5.08 14.39 -6.95
CA LEU A 347 6.17 14.11 -6.02
C LEU A 347 6.55 15.35 -5.19
N PHE A 348 6.67 16.52 -5.83
CA PHE A 348 6.98 17.76 -5.12
C PHE A 348 5.88 18.16 -4.14
N LEU A 349 4.60 18.01 -4.50
CA LEU A 349 3.50 18.28 -3.57
C LEU A 349 3.54 17.37 -2.34
N VAL A 350 3.79 16.07 -2.54
CA VAL A 350 3.94 15.12 -1.43
C VAL A 350 5.17 15.46 -0.58
N LEU A 351 6.30 15.82 -1.18
CA LEU A 351 7.52 16.22 -0.45
C LEU A 351 7.32 17.51 0.33
N ILE A 352 6.60 18.49 -0.21
CA ILE A 352 6.22 19.71 0.51
C ILE A 352 5.43 19.33 1.77
N ALA A 353 4.44 18.45 1.65
CA ALA A 353 3.69 17.96 2.80
C ALA A 353 4.60 17.22 3.80
N MET A 354 5.49 16.34 3.33
CA MET A 354 6.37 15.52 4.18
C MET A 354 7.47 16.31 4.90
N LEU A 355 7.95 17.39 4.30
CA LEU A 355 9.05 18.23 4.82
C LEU A 355 8.54 19.49 5.53
N SER A 356 7.25 19.80 5.43
CA SER A 356 6.66 20.94 6.14
C SER A 356 6.79 20.76 7.65
N ALA A 357 7.41 21.72 8.32
CA ALA A 357 7.52 21.73 9.77
C ALA A 357 6.16 22.02 10.39
N HIS A 358 5.84 21.32 11.48
CA HIS A 358 4.57 21.54 12.16
C HIS A 358 4.50 22.96 12.75
N ARG A 359 3.28 23.54 12.78
CA ARG A 359 3.01 24.89 13.31
C ARG A 359 3.63 25.11 14.69
N GLN A 360 3.54 24.13 15.58
CA GLN A 360 4.12 24.23 16.91
C GLN A 360 5.65 24.38 16.87
N THR A 361 6.33 23.65 15.98
CA THR A 361 7.77 23.77 15.79
C THR A 361 8.13 25.16 15.28
N LEU A 362 7.36 25.71 14.35
CA LEU A 362 7.57 27.08 13.85
C LEU A 362 7.35 28.13 14.96
N LEU A 363 6.35 27.94 15.82
CA LEU A 363 6.11 28.82 16.98
C LEU A 363 7.23 28.73 18.01
N ASP A 364 7.74 27.54 18.28
CA ASP A 364 8.84 27.33 19.24
C ASP A 364 10.15 27.94 18.70
N TRP A 365 10.40 27.85 17.39
CA TRP A 365 11.49 28.56 16.73
C TRP A 365 11.34 30.08 16.82
N ALA A 366 10.13 30.62 16.61
CA ALA A 366 9.86 32.05 16.75
C ALA A 366 10.10 32.52 18.20
N ARG A 367 9.65 31.75 19.20
CA ARG A 367 9.88 32.04 20.63
C ARG A 367 11.34 31.97 21.00
N TYR A 368 12.06 30.93 20.56
CA TYR A 368 13.49 30.77 20.83
C TYR A 368 14.30 31.96 20.31
N ARG A 369 14.00 32.41 19.09
CA ARG A 369 14.66 33.58 18.49
C ARG A 369 14.37 34.87 19.24
N HIS A 370 13.13 35.06 19.70
CA HIS A 370 12.78 36.20 20.55
C HIS A 370 13.53 36.16 21.88
N PHE A 371 13.65 34.99 22.50
CA PHE A 371 14.38 34.81 23.75
C PHE A 371 15.87 35.12 23.60
N GLU A 372 16.53 34.58 22.57
CA GLU A 372 17.94 34.83 22.27
C GLU A 372 18.22 36.33 22.03
N ASN A 373 17.37 36.99 21.26
CA ASN A 373 17.47 38.44 21.03
C ASN A 373 17.31 39.24 22.33
N SER A 374 16.33 38.88 23.17
CA SER A 374 16.10 39.57 24.45
C SER A 374 17.25 39.39 25.44
N LEU A 375 17.87 38.21 25.48
CA LEU A 375 19.07 37.93 26.30
C LEU A 375 20.28 38.74 25.84
N GLN A 376 20.45 38.92 24.53
CA GLN A 376 21.49 39.81 24.00
C GLN A 376 21.25 41.26 24.42
N THR A 377 20.02 41.76 24.32
CA THR A 377 19.69 43.14 24.74
C THR A 377 19.98 43.36 26.23
N MET A 378 19.64 42.41 27.09
CA MET A 378 19.94 42.49 28.53
C MET A 378 21.44 42.43 28.86
N GLN A 379 22.23 41.67 28.10
CA GLN A 379 23.68 41.64 28.30
C GLN A 379 24.36 42.94 27.84
N THR A 380 23.84 43.59 26.81
CA THR A 380 24.36 44.89 26.33
C THR A 380 24.02 46.04 27.26
N THR A 381 22.85 46.04 27.92
CA THR A 381 22.48 47.07 28.90
C THR A 381 23.17 46.89 30.25
N ALA A 382 23.61 45.68 30.59
CA ALA A 382 24.35 45.39 31.83
C ALA A 382 25.86 45.72 31.78
N GLY A 383 26.35 46.42 30.75
CA GLY A 383 27.73 46.93 30.68
C GLY A 383 28.84 45.86 30.59
N LYS A 384 28.49 44.58 30.45
CA LYS A 384 29.48 43.50 30.30
C LYS A 384 29.97 43.48 28.85
N SER A 385 31.22 43.90 28.64
CA SER A 385 31.91 43.77 27.36
C SER A 385 31.82 42.33 26.85
N ALA A 386 31.10 42.14 25.75
CA ALA A 386 30.88 40.86 25.10
C ALA A 386 32.18 40.36 24.45
N THR A 387 33.12 39.88 25.26
CA THR A 387 34.33 39.17 24.80
C THR A 387 34.09 37.68 24.58
N GLY A 388 32.84 37.21 24.74
CA GLY A 388 32.41 35.85 24.42
C GLY A 388 32.32 35.63 22.91
N LYS A 389 33.30 34.89 22.38
CA LYS A 389 33.42 34.38 21.01
C LYS A 389 32.06 34.23 20.31
N ARG A 390 31.83 35.14 19.36
CA ARG A 390 30.67 35.25 18.46
C ARG A 390 30.33 33.89 17.85
N ARG A 391 29.45 33.10 18.47
CA ARG A 391 28.96 31.83 17.90
C ARG A 391 27.88 32.15 16.85
N ARG A 392 28.26 32.88 15.80
CA ARG A 392 27.50 32.94 14.55
C ARG A 392 27.62 31.54 13.91
N SER A 393 26.82 30.56 14.35
CA SER A 393 26.42 29.56 13.37
C SER A 393 25.73 30.33 12.25
N SER A 394 26.16 30.13 11.01
CA SER A 394 25.53 30.85 9.93
C SER A 394 24.07 30.42 9.89
N VAL A 395 23.16 31.37 9.92
CA VAL A 395 21.71 31.13 9.79
C VAL A 395 21.44 30.22 8.58
N TRP A 396 22.28 30.30 7.55
CA TRP A 396 22.36 29.39 6.42
C TRP A 396 22.66 27.94 6.79
N GLN A 397 23.68 27.65 7.61
CA GLN A 397 23.94 26.28 8.08
C GLN A 397 22.79 25.72 8.91
N ASP A 398 22.15 26.52 9.76
CA ASP A 398 21.02 26.05 10.57
C ASP A 398 19.75 25.86 9.71
N LEU A 399 19.50 26.74 8.72
CA LEU A 399 18.42 26.60 7.74
C LEU A 399 18.64 25.43 6.78
N ILE A 400 19.88 25.18 6.34
CA ILE A 400 20.23 24.12 5.40
C ILE A 400 20.22 22.77 6.11
N SER A 401 20.82 22.65 7.30
CA SER A 401 20.90 21.37 8.03
C SER A 401 19.59 20.98 8.73
N GLY A 402 18.81 21.94 9.24
CA GLY A 402 17.48 21.67 9.83
C GLY A 402 17.46 20.72 11.05
N GLU A 403 18.63 20.30 11.55
CA GLU A 403 18.76 19.27 12.60
C GLU A 403 18.87 19.87 14.02
N ARG A 404 19.01 21.19 14.15
CA ARG A 404 19.05 21.85 15.46
C ARG A 404 17.68 22.43 15.81
N SER A 405 16.74 21.58 16.20
CA SER A 405 15.58 22.07 16.96
C SER A 405 16.06 22.46 18.37
N PRO A 406 15.64 23.62 18.92
CA PRO A 406 15.89 23.89 20.33
C PRO A 406 15.28 22.74 21.15
N ALA A 407 16.02 22.26 22.17
CA ALA A 407 15.49 21.29 23.12
C ALA A 407 14.16 21.84 23.65
N VAL A 408 13.12 21.00 23.70
CA VAL A 408 11.82 21.36 24.26
C VAL A 408 12.06 22.02 25.61
N MET A 409 11.88 23.34 25.70
CA MET A 409 11.83 24.02 26.98
C MET A 409 10.54 23.54 27.64
N ARG A 410 10.63 22.46 28.44
CA ARG A 410 9.64 22.22 29.47
C ARG A 410 9.67 23.46 30.36
N SER A 411 8.57 24.20 30.36
CA SER A 411 8.27 25.19 31.38
C SER A 411 8.67 24.63 32.75
N PRO A 412 9.56 25.29 33.52
CA PRO A 412 9.86 24.89 34.89
C PRO A 412 8.81 25.43 35.88
N LEU A 413 7.54 25.55 35.49
CA LEU A 413 6.49 26.06 36.37
C LEU A 413 5.17 25.30 36.13
N THR A 414 4.98 24.24 36.90
CA THR A 414 3.70 23.79 37.46
C THR A 414 4.00 22.66 38.43
N TYR A 415 4.34 23.04 39.67
CA TYR A 415 4.10 22.23 40.87
C TYR A 415 2.87 22.79 41.57
#